data_AF-A0A1V1SRY9-F1
#
_entry.id   AF-A0A1V1SRY9-F1
#
_cell.length_a   1.000
_cell.length_b   1.000
_cell.length_c   1.000
_cell.angle_alpha   90.00
_cell.angle_beta   90.00
_cell.angle_gamma   90.00
#
_symmetry.space_group_name_H-M   'P 1'
#
loop_
_entity.id
_entity.type
_entity.pdbx_description
1 polymer ?
#
loop_
_entity_poly.entity_id
_entity_poly.type
_entity_poly.pdbx_seq_one_letter_code
_entity_poly.pdbx_strand_id
1 'polypeptide(L)'
;MVPVDIDASMETVLKYFFPSESQATTLFDPVVLQDTAEAYYRQISAFISKESLMEPASDNVFGSITFSENRLTIHPSVSQSMVGLLGACILLTAVGLFIVPAHGFLPHSPSTFLCSISLFLYSRDLLPRFRYAGASDNNHFARWLRPSTFESGLAYDSVSGESQFCVNIDTKDGYQIERRHQFPQISSNSYHPIILHPVSRSLLCLSVVGLIISLELLLRKSNLEYGLGNVSNDDNMYRHYAWTAIPAIVLGALSITYSAVDFQIRMLTPYMALKGYVSKDIFMRLELLDMSIPVAIYHEFKFRNPWALATTVALFFASLFTTLSASLFQELSIPSTTSILLQADRSFDFSRILYDVETAAEISSLILEGNLSFPHSTFNDMAFPQFIPVSNLPEADTHFNASTVSISTVVPAVRGRMDCRSYEPARIHTNITLNQTRVGVTNPLDVLIDGEDCNLYIDGNNIEIETSPLTTYVGQVLTLSGEGQCSDLVYIWGKIDYGANPVIQHIDAMGCNVTFETVDVNTTFIGTDLNLDFQKPPTTTNRQHSTTHY
;
A
#
# COMPACT_ATOMS: atom_id res chain seq x y z
N MET A 1 -6.70 53.31 -17.27
CA MET A 1 -5.57 52.70 -17.97
C MET A 1 -4.76 53.82 -18.56
N VAL A 2 -3.51 54.02 -18.14
CA VAL A 2 -2.64 54.99 -18.82
C VAL A 2 -2.16 54.32 -20.10
N PRO A 3 -2.33 54.92 -21.29
CA PRO A 3 -1.82 54.34 -22.52
C PRO A 3 -0.28 54.31 -22.44
N VAL A 4 0.28 53.10 -22.44
CA VAL A 4 1.71 52.84 -22.55
C VAL A 4 1.94 52.38 -23.99
N ASP A 5 2.76 53.11 -24.73
CA ASP A 5 3.19 52.72 -26.08
C ASP A 5 4.30 51.68 -25.93
N ILE A 6 4.02 50.42 -26.22
CA ILE A 6 4.96 49.31 -26.07
C ILE A 6 4.83 48.32 -27.22
N ASP A 7 5.92 47.65 -27.56
CA ASP A 7 5.89 46.54 -28.50
C ASP A 7 5.12 45.32 -27.95
N ALA A 8 4.76 44.39 -28.84
CA ALA A 8 3.93 43.24 -28.50
C ALA A 8 4.57 42.30 -27.46
N SER A 9 5.91 42.20 -27.47
CA SER A 9 6.67 41.38 -26.53
C SER A 9 6.64 41.97 -25.12
N MET A 10 6.83 43.28 -24.99
CA MET A 10 6.77 44.01 -23.71
C MET A 10 5.33 44.13 -23.20
N GLU A 11 4.34 44.32 -24.08
CA GLU A 11 2.92 44.31 -23.69
C GLU A 11 2.53 43.04 -22.95
N THR A 12 3.08 41.92 -23.40
CA THR A 12 2.86 40.59 -22.83
C THR A 12 3.52 40.45 -21.46
N VAL A 13 4.77 40.89 -21.31
CA VAL A 13 5.51 40.91 -20.02
C VAL A 13 4.74 41.73 -18.98
N LEU A 14 4.29 42.92 -19.37
CA LEU A 14 3.62 43.85 -18.47
C LEU A 14 2.25 43.36 -18.01
N LYS A 15 1.46 42.73 -18.87
CA LYS A 15 0.14 42.19 -18.48
C LYS A 15 0.24 41.04 -17.47
N TYR A 16 1.34 40.28 -17.48
CA TYR A 16 1.48 39.11 -16.63
C TYR A 16 1.94 39.43 -15.20
N PHE A 17 3.00 40.21 -15.04
CA PHE A 17 3.58 40.48 -13.71
C PHE A 17 2.82 41.55 -12.93
N PHE A 18 2.01 42.34 -13.61
CA PHE A 18 1.38 43.52 -13.04
C PHE A 18 -0.15 43.43 -13.18
N PRO A 19 -0.91 43.40 -12.06
CA PRO A 19 -2.37 43.47 -12.12
C PRO A 19 -2.81 44.80 -12.74
N SER A 20 -4.01 44.84 -13.33
CA SER A 20 -4.57 46.01 -14.04
C SER A 20 -4.60 47.32 -13.20
N GLU A 21 -4.45 47.20 -11.88
CA GLU A 21 -4.46 48.31 -10.91
C GLU A 21 -3.06 48.81 -10.49
N SER A 22 -1.99 48.13 -10.88
CA SER A 22 -0.62 48.58 -10.57
C SER A 22 -0.27 49.83 -11.38
N GLN A 23 0.35 50.81 -10.73
CA GLN A 23 0.70 52.08 -11.37
C GLN A 23 1.92 51.85 -12.26
N ALA A 24 1.89 52.32 -13.51
CA ALA A 24 3.02 52.29 -14.44
C ALA A 24 4.33 52.87 -13.87
N THR A 25 4.26 53.59 -12.74
CA THR A 25 5.40 54.09 -11.96
C THR A 25 6.27 53.00 -11.34
N THR A 26 5.74 51.80 -11.05
CA THR A 26 6.53 50.70 -10.46
C THR A 26 7.47 50.03 -11.46
N LEU A 27 7.20 50.19 -12.76
CA LEU A 27 8.04 49.69 -13.86
C LEU A 27 9.30 50.53 -14.09
N PHE A 28 9.37 51.71 -13.48
CA PHE A 28 10.56 52.57 -13.52
C PHE A 28 11.60 52.19 -12.46
N ASP A 29 11.32 51.23 -11.58
CA ASP A 29 12.34 50.68 -10.71
C ASP A 29 13.18 49.66 -11.51
N PRO A 30 14.48 49.91 -11.73
CA PRO A 30 15.32 49.04 -12.54
C PRO A 30 15.42 47.62 -11.97
N VAL A 31 15.30 47.45 -10.65
CA VAL A 31 15.37 46.12 -10.02
C VAL A 31 14.11 45.33 -10.32
N VAL A 32 12.94 45.98 -10.19
CA VAL A 32 11.65 45.35 -10.46
C VAL A 32 11.55 44.94 -11.91
N LEU A 33 12.01 45.79 -12.83
CA LEU A 33 11.97 45.48 -14.25
C LEU A 33 12.94 44.34 -14.61
N GLN A 34 14.16 44.34 -14.06
CA GLN A 34 15.11 43.26 -14.25
C GLN A 34 14.53 41.92 -13.78
N ASP A 35 14.02 41.85 -12.56
CA ASP A 35 13.43 40.63 -12.00
C ASP A 35 12.26 40.14 -12.86
N THR A 36 11.45 41.07 -13.36
CA THR A 36 10.31 40.79 -14.25
C THR A 36 10.76 40.21 -15.58
N ALA A 37 11.74 40.83 -16.24
CA ALA A 37 12.25 40.38 -17.54
C ALA A 37 12.94 39.00 -17.42
N GLU A 38 13.75 38.80 -16.38
CA GLU A 38 14.39 37.52 -16.10
C GLU A 38 13.36 36.42 -15.85
N ALA A 39 12.35 36.68 -15.02
CA ALA A 39 11.31 35.71 -14.71
C ALA A 39 10.46 35.35 -15.95
N TYR A 40 10.13 36.33 -16.78
CA TYR A 40 9.44 36.10 -18.07
C TYR A 40 10.27 35.22 -18.99
N TYR A 41 11.55 35.59 -19.18
CA TYR A 41 12.43 34.89 -20.10
C TYR A 41 12.66 33.44 -19.67
N ARG A 42 12.81 33.18 -18.37
CA ARG A 42 12.94 31.80 -17.85
C ARG A 42 11.80 30.91 -18.32
N GLN A 43 10.57 31.41 -18.33
CA GLN A 43 9.42 30.63 -18.75
C GLN A 43 9.35 30.43 -20.26
N ILE A 44 9.57 31.50 -21.04
CA ILE A 44 9.56 31.41 -22.51
C ILE A 44 10.72 30.57 -23.03
N SER A 45 11.87 30.62 -22.36
CA SER A 45 13.05 29.87 -22.76
C SER A 45 12.82 28.37 -22.78
N ALA A 46 11.98 27.83 -21.89
CA ALA A 46 11.61 26.42 -21.91
C ALA A 46 10.83 26.07 -23.18
N PHE A 47 9.94 26.96 -23.62
CA PHE A 47 9.17 26.79 -24.85
C PHE A 47 10.04 26.96 -26.10
N ILE A 48 10.88 28.00 -26.14
CA ILE A 48 11.85 28.21 -27.22
C ILE A 48 12.78 27.00 -27.34
N SER A 49 13.27 26.47 -26.22
CA SER A 49 14.13 25.28 -26.21
C SER A 49 13.42 24.07 -26.83
N LYS A 50 12.14 23.88 -26.51
CA LYS A 50 11.35 22.79 -27.06
C LYS A 50 11.10 22.93 -28.57
N GLU A 51 10.69 24.11 -29.04
CA GLU A 51 10.31 24.29 -30.45
C GLU A 51 11.52 24.49 -31.37
N SER A 52 12.54 25.23 -30.92
CA SER A 52 13.67 25.64 -31.77
C SER A 52 14.91 24.77 -31.61
N LEU A 53 15.16 24.20 -30.42
CA LEU A 53 16.41 23.45 -30.14
C LEU A 53 16.26 21.93 -30.22
N MET A 54 15.04 21.37 -30.35
CA MET A 54 14.84 19.93 -30.39
C MET A 54 15.17 19.31 -31.76
N GLU A 55 16.07 18.34 -31.78
CA GLU A 55 16.44 17.53 -32.93
C GLU A 55 16.28 16.03 -32.68
N PRO A 56 16.06 15.20 -33.74
CA PRO A 56 16.05 13.75 -33.60
C PRO A 56 17.37 13.25 -32.99
N ALA A 57 17.28 12.48 -31.91
CA ALA A 57 18.42 11.92 -31.20
C ALA A 57 18.23 10.42 -30.98
N SER A 58 19.29 9.73 -30.56
CA SER A 58 19.25 8.29 -30.22
C SER A 58 20.03 7.95 -28.97
N ASP A 59 20.21 8.95 -28.10
CA ASP A 59 20.94 8.80 -26.86
C ASP A 59 20.17 7.96 -25.85
N ASN A 60 20.90 7.12 -25.13
CA ASN A 60 20.33 6.19 -24.17
C ASN A 60 20.58 6.69 -22.75
N VAL A 61 19.51 6.80 -21.96
CA VAL A 61 19.53 7.22 -20.57
C VAL A 61 19.11 6.07 -19.67
N PHE A 62 19.84 5.83 -18.57
CA PHE A 62 19.48 4.81 -17.60
C PHE A 62 18.41 5.33 -16.65
N GLY A 63 17.26 4.66 -16.65
CA GLY A 63 16.17 4.90 -15.72
C GLY A 63 16.01 3.74 -14.72
N SER A 64 15.32 4.01 -13.63
CA SER A 64 14.88 3.02 -12.66
C SER A 64 13.36 3.01 -12.62
N ILE A 65 12.77 1.82 -12.75
CA ILE A 65 11.32 1.64 -12.61
C ILE A 65 11.04 1.18 -11.20
N THR A 66 10.13 1.87 -10.55
CA THR A 66 9.51 1.43 -9.30
C THR A 66 8.13 0.86 -9.62
N PHE A 67 7.97 -0.45 -9.41
CA PHE A 67 6.68 -1.10 -9.46
C PHE A 67 6.34 -1.76 -8.13
N SER A 68 5.05 -1.78 -7.82
CA SER A 68 4.53 -2.49 -6.66
C SER A 68 4.34 -3.95 -7.05
N GLU A 69 5.25 -4.82 -6.64
CA GLU A 69 5.06 -6.26 -6.80
C GLU A 69 4.01 -6.71 -5.78
N ASN A 70 2.81 -7.06 -6.25
CA ASN A 70 1.76 -7.57 -5.38
C ASN A 70 2.08 -9.01 -5.01
N ARG A 71 2.67 -9.22 -3.83
CA ARG A 71 2.79 -10.56 -3.26
C ARG A 71 1.80 -10.77 -2.14
N LEU A 72 0.72 -11.41 -2.61
CA LEU A 72 -0.35 -12.05 -1.88
C LEU A 72 -1.17 -10.94 -1.20
N THR A 73 -2.48 -10.86 -1.48
CA THR A 73 -3.43 -9.96 -0.78
C THR A 73 -4.66 -10.76 -0.36
N ILE A 74 -5.11 -10.60 0.90
CA ILE A 74 -6.29 -11.24 1.53
C ILE A 74 -7.48 -11.30 0.57
N HIS A 75 -7.79 -12.50 0.10
CA HIS A 75 -8.95 -12.72 -0.74
C HIS A 75 -10.22 -12.64 0.12
N PRO A 76 -11.21 -11.79 -0.23
CA PRO A 76 -12.44 -11.62 0.55
C PRO A 76 -13.23 -12.93 0.71
N SER A 77 -13.02 -13.93 -0.15
CA SER A 77 -13.67 -15.24 -0.05
C SER A 77 -13.24 -16.05 1.18
N VAL A 78 -11.99 -15.92 1.66
CA VAL A 78 -11.52 -16.66 2.85
C VAL A 78 -12.07 -16.02 4.11
N SER A 79 -12.09 -14.69 4.17
CA SER A 79 -12.78 -13.95 5.25
C SER A 79 -14.27 -14.25 5.27
N GLN A 80 -14.94 -14.29 4.12
CA GLN A 80 -16.36 -14.66 4.02
C GLN A 80 -16.61 -16.11 4.40
N SER A 81 -15.69 -17.03 4.08
CA SER A 81 -15.78 -18.43 4.50
C SER A 81 -15.58 -18.60 6.00
N MET A 82 -14.64 -17.87 6.62
CA MET A 82 -14.47 -17.85 8.08
C MET A 82 -15.69 -17.27 8.79
N VAL A 83 -16.25 -16.17 8.27
CA VAL A 83 -17.51 -15.59 8.79
C VAL A 83 -18.68 -16.55 8.61
N GLY A 84 -18.76 -17.26 7.48
CA GLY A 84 -19.77 -18.29 7.23
C GLY A 84 -19.65 -19.48 8.19
N LEU A 85 -18.42 -19.97 8.44
CA LEU A 85 -18.16 -21.07 9.37
C LEU A 85 -18.45 -20.66 10.82
N LEU A 86 -18.04 -19.44 11.21
CA LEU A 86 -18.37 -18.86 12.51
C LEU A 86 -19.89 -18.65 12.66
N GLY A 87 -20.56 -18.16 11.61
CA GLY A 87 -22.01 -18.02 11.56
C GLY A 87 -22.72 -19.38 11.71
N ALA A 88 -22.22 -20.43 11.07
CA ALA A 88 -22.71 -21.79 11.22
C ALA A 88 -22.48 -22.34 12.63
N CYS A 89 -21.30 -22.10 13.23
CA CYS A 89 -21.03 -22.43 14.63
C CYS A 89 -22.00 -21.70 15.57
N ILE A 90 -22.20 -20.39 15.38
CA ILE A 90 -23.15 -19.59 16.17
C ILE A 90 -24.55 -20.15 16.02
N LEU A 91 -25.00 -20.45 14.80
CA LEU A 91 -26.32 -21.03 14.55
C LEU A 91 -26.47 -22.40 15.21
N LEU A 92 -25.48 -23.29 15.10
CA LEU A 92 -25.47 -24.59 15.77
C LEU A 92 -25.46 -24.46 17.29
N THR A 93 -24.72 -23.52 17.85
CA THR A 93 -24.76 -23.24 19.30
C THR A 93 -26.08 -22.62 19.74
N ALA A 94 -26.70 -21.76 18.93
CA ALA A 94 -28.01 -21.17 19.22
C ALA A 94 -29.11 -22.24 19.18
N VAL A 95 -29.10 -23.09 18.14
CA VAL A 95 -29.96 -24.28 18.07
C VAL A 95 -29.72 -25.18 19.28
N GLY A 96 -28.46 -25.39 19.66
CA GLY A 96 -28.09 -26.07 20.91
C GLY A 96 -28.70 -25.42 22.14
N LEU A 97 -28.64 -24.09 22.29
CA LEU A 97 -29.22 -23.35 23.40
C LEU A 97 -30.75 -23.48 23.47
N PHE A 98 -31.43 -23.58 22.33
CA PHE A 98 -32.90 -23.73 22.28
C PHE A 98 -33.36 -25.18 22.44
N ILE A 99 -32.54 -26.17 22.04
CA ILE A 99 -32.85 -27.60 22.19
C ILE A 99 -32.42 -28.12 23.57
N VAL A 100 -31.31 -27.60 24.12
CA VAL A 100 -30.81 -27.99 25.44
C VAL A 100 -31.83 -27.53 26.47
N PRO A 101 -32.41 -28.47 27.22
CA PRO A 101 -33.54 -28.14 28.05
C PRO A 101 -33.11 -27.32 29.28
N ALA A 102 -33.82 -26.22 29.53
CA ALA A 102 -33.43 -25.16 30.46
C ALA A 102 -33.41 -25.56 31.95
N HIS A 103 -34.01 -26.70 32.29
CA HIS A 103 -34.02 -27.24 33.66
C HIS A 103 -33.22 -28.53 33.67
N GLY A 104 -32.30 -28.70 34.62
CA GLY A 104 -31.54 -29.94 34.74
C GLY A 104 -32.46 -31.14 35.04
N PHE A 105 -32.31 -32.22 34.27
CA PHE A 105 -33.08 -33.47 34.45
C PHE A 105 -32.41 -34.44 35.42
N LEU A 106 -31.11 -34.26 35.65
CA LEU A 106 -30.28 -35.11 36.50
C LEU A 106 -29.94 -34.35 37.78
N PRO A 107 -30.02 -35.00 38.95
CA PRO A 107 -29.70 -34.36 40.24
C PRO A 107 -28.22 -34.00 40.38
N HIS A 108 -27.32 -34.74 39.72
CA HIS A 108 -25.87 -34.55 39.73
C HIS A 108 -25.25 -34.98 38.38
N SER A 109 -24.00 -34.55 38.09
CA SER A 109 -23.32 -34.85 36.83
C SER A 109 -23.04 -36.37 36.69
N PRO A 110 -23.51 -37.03 35.60
CA PRO A 110 -23.28 -38.46 35.39
C PRO A 110 -21.83 -38.78 35.02
N SER A 111 -21.04 -37.76 34.67
CA SER A 111 -19.60 -37.82 34.40
C SER A 111 -18.78 -38.14 35.67
N THR A 112 -19.34 -37.89 36.86
CA THR A 112 -18.70 -38.18 38.14
C THR A 112 -18.87 -39.66 38.52
N PHE A 113 -17.76 -40.34 38.79
CA PHE A 113 -17.76 -41.77 39.13
C PHE A 113 -18.66 -42.12 40.32
N LEU A 114 -18.64 -41.31 41.39
CA LEU A 114 -19.48 -41.53 42.57
C LEU A 114 -20.97 -41.37 42.27
N CYS A 115 -21.33 -40.42 41.41
CA CYS A 115 -22.71 -40.21 40.99
C CYS A 115 -23.21 -41.35 40.09
N SER A 116 -22.35 -41.88 39.22
CA SER A 116 -22.70 -43.06 38.43
C SER A 116 -22.99 -44.26 39.35
N ILE A 117 -22.17 -44.48 40.39
CA ILE A 117 -22.39 -45.52 41.39
C ILE A 117 -23.70 -45.32 42.15
N SER A 118 -24.00 -44.10 42.61
CA SER A 118 -25.25 -43.83 43.31
C SER A 118 -26.46 -44.09 42.40
N LEU A 119 -26.38 -43.75 41.11
CA LEU A 119 -27.43 -44.05 40.13
C LEU A 119 -27.67 -45.56 39.98
N PHE A 120 -26.59 -46.37 39.96
CA PHE A 120 -26.71 -47.83 39.96
C PHE A 120 -27.29 -48.37 41.27
N LEU A 121 -26.96 -47.78 42.42
CA LEU A 121 -27.47 -48.19 43.74
C LEU A 121 -28.97 -47.90 43.91
N TYR A 122 -29.44 -46.77 43.40
CA TYR A 122 -30.85 -46.39 43.47
C TYR A 122 -31.72 -47.11 42.43
N SER A 123 -31.11 -47.63 41.36
CA SER A 123 -31.80 -48.42 40.33
C SER A 123 -31.87 -49.90 40.73
N ARG A 124 -32.86 -50.26 41.57
CA ARG A 124 -32.98 -51.59 42.20
C ARG A 124 -33.04 -52.77 41.20
N ASP A 125 -33.64 -52.58 40.03
CA ASP A 125 -33.78 -53.63 39.01
C ASP A 125 -32.57 -53.75 38.08
N LEU A 126 -31.70 -52.74 38.10
CA LEU A 126 -30.62 -52.56 37.15
C LEU A 126 -29.32 -53.22 37.66
N LEU A 127 -29.02 -53.07 38.94
CA LEU A 127 -27.85 -53.68 39.58
C LEU A 127 -27.83 -55.23 39.48
N PRO A 128 -28.95 -55.96 39.75
CA PRO A 128 -28.98 -57.41 39.59
C PRO A 128 -28.76 -57.87 38.15
N ARG A 129 -29.27 -57.13 37.16
CA ARG A 129 -29.16 -57.48 35.74
C ARG A 129 -27.75 -57.28 35.17
N PHE A 130 -26.98 -56.35 35.72
CA PHE A 130 -25.59 -56.11 35.34
C PHE A 130 -24.57 -56.84 36.22
N ARG A 131 -25.05 -57.60 37.21
CA ARG A 131 -24.18 -58.45 38.02
C ARG A 131 -23.46 -59.43 37.10
N TYR A 132 -22.12 -59.44 37.19
CA TYR A 132 -21.21 -60.24 36.36
C TYR A 132 -21.06 -59.81 34.89
N ALA A 133 -21.65 -58.68 34.48
CA ALA A 133 -21.54 -58.18 33.11
C ALA A 133 -20.30 -57.31 32.84
N GLY A 134 -19.50 -56.99 33.87
CA GLY A 134 -18.40 -56.03 33.79
C GLY A 134 -17.26 -56.39 32.82
N ALA A 135 -17.13 -57.66 32.43
CA ALA A 135 -16.15 -58.11 31.44
C ALA A 135 -16.75 -58.33 30.04
N SER A 136 -18.03 -58.03 29.82
CA SER A 136 -18.71 -58.30 28.55
C SER A 136 -18.34 -57.29 27.46
N ASP A 137 -18.23 -57.76 26.21
CA ASP A 137 -18.17 -56.90 25.03
C ASP A 137 -19.54 -56.23 24.75
N ASN A 138 -19.50 -55.05 24.12
CA ASN A 138 -20.66 -54.25 23.74
C ASN A 138 -21.68 -55.05 22.91
N ASN A 139 -21.23 -55.91 21.99
CA ASN A 139 -22.12 -56.70 21.14
C ASN A 139 -22.89 -57.76 21.92
N HIS A 140 -22.26 -58.36 22.93
CA HIS A 140 -22.89 -59.35 23.80
C HIS A 140 -23.81 -58.67 24.81
N PHE A 141 -23.38 -57.53 25.34
CA PHE A 141 -24.15 -56.69 26.24
C PHE A 141 -25.42 -56.15 25.57
N ALA A 142 -25.33 -55.63 24.34
CA ALA A 142 -26.47 -55.15 23.56
C ALA A 142 -27.47 -56.27 23.23
N ARG A 143 -26.97 -57.48 22.89
CA ARG A 143 -27.83 -58.65 22.66
C ARG A 143 -28.60 -59.06 23.93
N TRP A 144 -27.95 -58.98 25.09
CA TRP A 144 -28.58 -59.27 26.39
C TRP A 144 -29.65 -58.24 26.77
N LEU A 145 -29.44 -56.96 26.45
CA LEU A 145 -30.38 -55.89 26.79
C LEU A 145 -31.51 -55.69 25.78
N ARG A 146 -31.44 -56.30 24.59
CA ARG A 146 -32.46 -56.19 23.53
C ARG A 146 -33.93 -56.40 23.96
N PRO A 147 -34.27 -57.31 24.89
CA PRO A 147 -35.67 -57.48 25.34
C PRO A 147 -36.11 -56.48 26.42
N SER A 148 -35.21 -55.63 26.91
CA SER A 148 -35.47 -54.68 28.00
C SER A 148 -35.71 -53.28 27.45
N THR A 149 -36.66 -52.56 28.04
CA THR A 149 -36.89 -51.13 27.82
C THR A 149 -36.48 -50.38 29.08
N PHE A 150 -35.76 -49.27 28.91
CA PHE A 150 -35.24 -48.45 30.00
C PHE A 150 -36.02 -47.13 30.04
N GLU A 151 -36.50 -46.77 31.23
CA GLU A 151 -37.20 -45.50 31.46
C GLU A 151 -36.58 -44.79 32.66
N SER A 152 -36.37 -43.48 32.55
CA SER A 152 -35.96 -42.66 33.70
C SER A 152 -37.16 -42.41 34.61
N GLY A 153 -37.01 -42.66 35.91
CA GLY A 153 -38.06 -42.48 36.90
C GLY A 153 -37.54 -41.89 38.21
N LEU A 154 -38.47 -41.69 39.14
CA LEU A 154 -38.19 -41.29 40.52
C LEU A 154 -38.56 -42.45 41.44
N ALA A 155 -37.58 -43.03 42.13
CA ALA A 155 -37.80 -44.02 43.17
C ALA A 155 -38.01 -43.29 44.50
N TYR A 156 -39.09 -43.63 45.20
CA TYR A 156 -39.33 -43.15 46.56
C TYR A 156 -38.67 -44.10 47.55
N ASP A 157 -37.67 -43.60 48.29
CA ASP A 157 -37.05 -44.38 49.35
C ASP A 157 -37.79 -44.14 50.67
N SER A 158 -38.46 -45.19 51.17
CA SER A 158 -39.25 -45.13 52.40
C SER A 158 -38.41 -44.92 53.66
N VAL A 159 -37.08 -45.10 53.59
CA VAL A 159 -36.16 -44.97 54.71
C VAL A 159 -35.61 -43.54 54.84
N SER A 160 -35.23 -42.91 53.73
CA SER A 160 -34.72 -41.53 53.71
C SER A 160 -35.82 -40.47 53.51
N GLY A 161 -37.01 -40.86 53.04
CA GLY A 161 -38.13 -39.95 52.79
C GLY A 161 -37.97 -39.06 51.56
N GLU A 162 -36.89 -39.24 50.78
CA GLU A 162 -36.58 -38.45 49.58
C GLU A 162 -36.84 -39.24 48.29
N SER A 163 -37.28 -38.53 47.24
CA SER A 163 -37.39 -39.06 45.88
C SER A 163 -36.04 -38.97 45.18
N GLN A 164 -35.51 -40.10 44.73
CA GLN A 164 -34.20 -40.18 44.06
C GLN A 164 -34.36 -40.64 42.62
N PHE A 165 -33.52 -40.10 41.74
CA PHE A 165 -33.51 -40.48 40.33
C PHE A 165 -33.07 -41.94 40.16
N CYS A 166 -33.86 -42.73 39.43
CA CYS A 166 -33.56 -44.12 39.13
C CYS A 166 -33.86 -44.45 37.66
N VAL A 167 -33.28 -45.55 37.17
CA VAL A 167 -33.60 -46.11 35.86
C VAL A 167 -34.44 -47.36 36.08
N ASN A 168 -35.68 -47.32 35.64
CA ASN A 168 -36.61 -48.45 35.68
C ASN A 168 -36.42 -49.31 34.44
N ILE A 169 -36.59 -50.61 34.61
CA ILE A 169 -36.46 -51.58 33.51
C ILE A 169 -37.78 -52.32 33.35
N ASP A 170 -38.44 -52.09 32.23
CA ASP A 170 -39.59 -52.87 31.81
C ASP A 170 -39.15 -53.97 30.83
N THR A 171 -39.77 -55.15 30.90
CA THR A 171 -39.49 -56.27 29.99
C THR A 171 -40.78 -56.64 29.29
N LYS A 172 -40.73 -56.60 27.95
CA LYS A 172 -41.88 -56.89 27.09
C LYS A 172 -42.50 -58.28 27.30
N ASP A 173 -41.75 -59.20 27.90
CA ASP A 173 -42.18 -60.56 28.23
C ASP A 173 -42.47 -60.71 29.74
N GLY A 174 -43.57 -60.12 30.20
CA GLY A 174 -43.94 -59.99 31.60
C GLY A 174 -44.23 -61.28 32.41
N TYR A 175 -43.77 -62.47 32.02
CA TYR A 175 -44.06 -63.69 32.81
C TYR A 175 -43.10 -64.90 32.66
N GLN A 176 -41.98 -64.83 31.93
CA GLN A 176 -41.13 -66.02 31.68
C GLN A 176 -39.63 -65.88 31.99
N ILE A 177 -39.17 -64.75 32.55
CA ILE A 177 -37.75 -64.51 32.84
C ILE A 177 -37.47 -64.47 34.36
N GLU A 178 -38.22 -65.22 35.17
CA GLU A 178 -37.86 -65.43 36.59
C GLU A 178 -36.68 -66.41 36.78
N ARG A 179 -36.11 -66.98 35.71
CA ARG A 179 -35.11 -68.06 35.82
C ARG A 179 -33.73 -67.80 35.20
N ARG A 180 -33.46 -66.62 34.62
CA ARG A 180 -32.13 -66.25 34.10
C ARG A 180 -31.67 -64.91 34.68
N HIS A 181 -31.50 -64.85 36.00
CA HIS A 181 -31.05 -63.63 36.69
C HIS A 181 -29.54 -63.36 36.61
N GLN A 182 -28.76 -64.23 35.93
CA GLN A 182 -27.32 -64.09 35.90
C GLN A 182 -26.82 -63.90 34.48
N PHE A 183 -26.15 -62.77 34.25
CA PHE A 183 -25.44 -62.52 33.00
C PHE A 183 -24.39 -63.63 32.78
N PRO A 184 -24.30 -64.24 31.59
CA PRO A 184 -23.29 -65.26 31.32
C PRO A 184 -21.90 -64.64 31.46
N GLN A 185 -21.04 -65.22 32.31
CA GLN A 185 -19.66 -64.74 32.46
C GLN A 185 -18.91 -64.95 31.14
N ILE A 186 -18.76 -63.86 30.38
CA ILE A 186 -18.02 -63.81 29.13
C ILE A 186 -16.86 -62.86 29.39
N SER A 187 -15.62 -63.35 29.27
CA SER A 187 -14.43 -62.50 29.30
C SER A 187 -14.20 -61.91 27.92
N SER A 188 -14.34 -60.59 27.77
CA SER A 188 -13.85 -59.86 26.60
C SER A 188 -12.37 -59.52 26.75
N ASN A 189 -11.72 -59.23 25.62
CA ASN A 189 -10.37 -58.68 25.60
C ASN A 189 -10.36 -57.30 26.27
N SER A 190 -9.31 -57.01 27.03
CA SER A 190 -9.14 -55.72 27.71
C SER A 190 -9.25 -54.55 26.73
N TYR A 191 -10.15 -53.62 27.02
CA TYR A 191 -10.32 -52.39 26.26
C TYR A 191 -9.06 -51.54 26.31
N HIS A 192 -8.47 -51.30 25.14
CA HIS A 192 -7.35 -50.39 24.97
C HIS A 192 -7.74 -49.37 23.90
N PRO A 193 -7.88 -48.08 24.24
CA PRO A 193 -8.18 -47.08 23.23
C PRO A 193 -7.03 -47.01 22.23
N ILE A 194 -7.37 -47.16 20.94
CA ILE A 194 -6.41 -47.18 19.82
C ILE A 194 -5.49 -45.96 19.86
N ILE A 195 -6.02 -44.81 20.27
CA ILE A 195 -5.31 -43.53 20.37
C ILE A 195 -4.18 -43.57 21.41
N LEU A 196 -4.32 -44.34 22.49
CA LEU A 196 -3.30 -44.49 23.54
C LEU A 196 -2.28 -45.59 23.22
N HIS A 197 -2.47 -46.36 22.14
CA HIS A 197 -1.56 -47.42 21.73
C HIS A 197 -0.14 -46.84 21.51
N PRO A 198 0.95 -47.52 21.93
CA PRO A 198 2.31 -46.99 21.81
C PRO A 198 2.69 -46.63 20.37
N VAL A 199 2.16 -47.34 19.38
CA VAL A 199 2.34 -47.01 17.95
C VAL A 199 1.68 -45.68 17.59
N SER A 200 0.43 -45.46 18.02
CA SER A 200 -0.30 -44.19 17.81
C SER A 200 0.44 -43.02 18.45
N ARG A 201 0.94 -43.20 19.68
CA ARG A 201 1.75 -42.19 20.38
C ARG A 201 3.07 -41.89 19.67
N SER A 202 3.72 -42.93 19.14
CA SER A 202 4.97 -42.78 18.39
C SER A 202 4.74 -42.04 17.08
N LEU A 203 3.65 -42.35 16.36
CA LEU A 203 3.25 -41.65 15.13
C LEU A 203 2.90 -40.18 15.40
N LEU A 204 2.19 -39.88 16.50
CA LEU A 204 1.90 -38.50 16.92
C LEU A 204 3.17 -37.72 17.26
N CYS A 205 4.12 -38.35 17.96
CA CYS A 205 5.40 -37.70 18.27
C CYS A 205 6.20 -37.43 16.98
N LEU A 206 6.24 -38.40 16.07
CA LEU A 206 6.93 -38.28 14.78
C LEU A 206 6.29 -37.20 13.90
N SER A 207 4.96 -37.07 13.89
CA SER A 207 4.28 -36.02 13.13
C SER A 207 4.61 -34.61 13.65
N VAL A 208 4.69 -34.42 14.96
CA VAL A 208 5.11 -33.13 15.55
C VAL A 208 6.57 -32.81 15.22
N VAL A 209 7.48 -33.78 15.33
CA VAL A 209 8.89 -33.59 14.95
C VAL A 209 8.99 -33.26 13.46
N GLY A 210 8.25 -33.96 12.60
CA GLY A 210 8.19 -33.69 11.16
C GLY A 210 7.67 -32.28 10.86
N LEU A 211 6.66 -31.80 11.60
CA LEU A 211 6.14 -30.44 11.47
C LEU A 211 7.19 -29.39 11.86
N ILE A 212 7.92 -29.59 12.96
CA ILE A 212 8.99 -28.69 13.39
C ILE A 212 10.07 -28.61 12.30
N ILE A 213 10.54 -29.75 11.79
CA ILE A 213 11.55 -29.80 10.72
C ILE A 213 11.03 -29.11 9.46
N SER A 214 9.77 -29.34 9.09
CA SER A 214 9.18 -28.74 7.90
C SER A 214 9.08 -27.22 8.01
N LEU A 215 8.66 -26.71 9.16
CA LEU A 215 8.59 -25.26 9.43
C LEU A 215 9.98 -24.61 9.39
N GLU A 216 11.00 -25.24 9.98
CA GLU A 216 12.39 -24.75 9.94
C GLU A 216 12.95 -24.75 8.52
N LEU A 217 12.70 -25.80 7.74
CA LEU A 217 13.12 -25.86 6.34
C LEU A 217 12.42 -24.79 5.49
N LEU A 218 11.13 -24.56 5.72
CA LEU A 218 10.37 -23.50 5.07
C LEU A 218 10.90 -22.11 5.45
N LEU A 219 11.17 -21.88 6.73
CA LEU A 219 11.74 -20.62 7.20
C LEU A 219 13.12 -20.36 6.60
N ARG A 220 14.00 -21.38 6.60
CA ARG A 220 15.32 -21.29 6.01
C ARG A 220 15.25 -21.00 4.51
N LYS A 221 14.36 -21.69 3.79
CA LYS A 221 14.15 -21.46 2.36
C LYS A 221 13.63 -20.05 2.09
N SER A 222 12.63 -19.59 2.86
CA SER A 222 12.08 -18.24 2.77
C SER A 222 13.16 -17.17 2.93
N ASN A 223 14.06 -17.34 3.91
CA ASN A 223 15.15 -16.39 4.15
C ASN A 223 16.24 -16.41 3.05
N LEU A 224 16.48 -17.57 2.43
CA LEU A 224 17.49 -17.70 1.37
C LEU A 224 17.01 -17.21 0.00
N GLU A 225 15.72 -17.39 -0.30
CA GLU A 225 15.13 -17.11 -1.62
C GLU A 225 14.24 -15.86 -1.61
N TYR A 226 14.29 -15.03 -0.56
CA TYR A 226 13.44 -13.84 -0.38
C TYR A 226 11.93 -14.14 -0.54
N GLY A 227 11.49 -15.29 -0.01
CA GLY A 227 10.11 -15.76 -0.05
C GLY A 227 9.99 -17.24 -0.40
N LEU A 228 8.77 -17.78 -0.34
CA LEU A 228 8.48 -19.21 -0.58
C LEU A 228 8.12 -19.53 -2.04
N GLY A 229 7.97 -18.51 -2.90
CA GLY A 229 7.69 -18.66 -4.33
C GLY A 229 7.02 -17.43 -4.95
N ASN A 230 7.20 -17.24 -6.25
CA ASN A 230 6.49 -16.21 -7.02
C ASN A 230 5.06 -16.66 -7.32
N VAL A 231 4.08 -15.82 -6.97
CA VAL A 231 2.67 -16.00 -7.35
C VAL A 231 2.49 -15.33 -8.70
N SER A 232 3.27 -15.79 -9.67
CA SER A 232 3.12 -15.37 -11.05
C SER A 232 2.22 -16.37 -11.78
N ASN A 233 1.21 -15.80 -12.44
CA ASN A 233 0.20 -16.36 -13.34
C ASN A 233 -1.08 -16.97 -12.72
N ASP A 234 -2.19 -16.64 -13.38
CA ASP A 234 -3.56 -17.17 -13.21
C ASP A 234 -3.63 -18.72 -13.20
N ASP A 235 -2.62 -19.40 -13.75
CA ASP A 235 -2.50 -20.87 -13.72
C ASP A 235 -2.06 -21.44 -12.35
N ASN A 236 -1.63 -20.59 -11.40
CA ASN A 236 -1.04 -21.00 -10.12
C ASN A 236 -1.89 -20.73 -8.88
N MET A 237 -3.16 -20.40 -9.06
CA MET A 237 -4.11 -20.27 -7.95
C MET A 237 -4.14 -21.56 -7.09
N TYR A 238 -3.97 -22.74 -7.69
CA TYR A 238 -3.85 -24.01 -6.96
C TYR A 238 -2.64 -24.06 -6.02
N ARG A 239 -1.48 -23.51 -6.42
CA ARG A 239 -0.28 -23.49 -5.56
C ARG A 239 -0.47 -22.60 -4.35
N HIS A 240 -1.07 -21.43 -4.55
CA HIS A 240 -1.41 -20.53 -3.47
C HIS A 240 -2.36 -21.17 -2.44
N TYR A 241 -3.45 -21.80 -2.93
CA TYR A 241 -4.38 -22.53 -2.08
C TYR A 241 -3.71 -23.72 -1.39
N ALA A 242 -2.81 -24.43 -2.06
CA ALA A 242 -2.04 -25.51 -1.45
C ALA A 242 -1.16 -25.00 -0.30
N TRP A 243 -0.44 -23.88 -0.49
CA TRP A 243 0.46 -23.33 0.53
C TRP A 243 -0.25 -22.77 1.76
N THR A 244 -1.50 -22.34 1.64
CA THR A 244 -2.28 -21.78 2.76
C THR A 244 -3.22 -22.81 3.40
N ALA A 245 -3.88 -23.65 2.60
CA ALA A 245 -4.85 -24.63 3.11
C ALA A 245 -4.18 -25.87 3.72
N ILE A 246 -3.06 -26.36 3.14
CA ILE A 246 -2.40 -27.57 3.64
C ILE A 246 -1.92 -27.39 5.08
N PRO A 247 -1.20 -26.31 5.46
CA PRO A 247 -0.79 -26.11 6.84
C PRO A 247 -1.96 -26.02 7.82
N ALA A 248 -3.04 -25.32 7.43
CA ALA A 248 -4.24 -25.19 8.25
C ALA A 248 -4.92 -26.55 8.49
N ILE A 249 -5.06 -27.38 7.45
CA ILE A 249 -5.64 -28.73 7.56
C ILE A 249 -4.77 -29.62 8.46
N VAL A 250 -3.45 -29.59 8.28
CA VAL A 250 -2.53 -30.44 9.04
C VAL A 250 -2.50 -30.04 10.53
N LEU A 251 -2.42 -28.74 10.83
CA LEU A 251 -2.44 -28.24 12.22
C LEU A 251 -3.81 -28.45 12.88
N GLY A 252 -4.90 -28.30 12.13
CA GLY A 252 -6.25 -28.61 12.60
C GLY A 252 -6.44 -30.09 12.92
N ALA A 253 -5.98 -30.98 12.03
CA ALA A 253 -5.99 -32.42 12.27
C ALA A 253 -5.18 -32.79 13.52
N LEU A 254 -4.00 -32.16 13.70
CA LEU A 254 -3.19 -32.32 14.90
C LEU A 254 -3.98 -31.91 16.16
N SER A 255 -4.63 -30.74 16.15
CA SER A 255 -5.46 -30.28 17.27
C SER A 255 -6.57 -31.26 17.62
N ILE A 256 -7.26 -31.82 16.62
CA ILE A 256 -8.32 -32.83 16.84
C ILE A 256 -7.75 -34.09 17.48
N THR A 257 -6.58 -34.58 17.01
CA THR A 257 -5.95 -35.77 17.59
C THR A 257 -5.53 -35.55 19.04
N TYR A 258 -5.00 -34.38 19.39
CA TYR A 258 -4.67 -34.03 20.78
C TYR A 258 -5.93 -33.93 21.66
N SER A 259 -7.03 -33.38 21.16
CA SER A 259 -8.31 -33.36 21.88
C SER A 259 -8.79 -34.77 22.21
N ALA A 260 -8.66 -35.70 21.26
CA ALA A 260 -9.07 -37.08 21.46
C ALA A 260 -8.16 -37.83 22.46
N VAL A 261 -6.84 -37.58 22.42
CA VAL A 261 -5.88 -38.09 23.41
C VAL A 261 -6.23 -37.58 24.81
N ASP A 262 -6.44 -36.27 24.95
CA ASP A 262 -6.76 -35.63 26.23
C ASP A 262 -8.05 -36.17 26.83
N PHE A 263 -9.10 -36.29 26.02
CA PHE A 263 -10.38 -36.87 26.44
C PHE A 263 -10.24 -38.30 26.99
N GLN A 264 -9.50 -39.16 26.27
CA GLN A 264 -9.29 -40.55 26.69
C GLN A 264 -8.44 -40.64 27.97
N ILE A 265 -7.44 -39.79 28.13
CA ILE A 265 -6.59 -39.76 29.33
C ILE A 265 -7.39 -39.27 30.54
N ARG A 266 -8.18 -38.19 30.40
CA ARG A 266 -9.06 -37.71 31.48
C ARG A 266 -10.12 -38.74 31.86
N MET A 267 -10.69 -39.45 30.89
CA MET A 267 -11.62 -40.56 31.15
C MET A 267 -10.98 -41.69 31.97
N LEU A 268 -9.73 -42.04 31.68
CA LEU A 268 -9.02 -43.13 32.36
C LEU A 268 -8.34 -42.71 33.68
N THR A 269 -8.09 -41.42 33.87
CA THR A 269 -7.44 -40.85 35.07
C THR A 269 -8.07 -41.30 36.40
N PRO A 270 -9.41 -41.28 36.60
CA PRO A 270 -10.01 -41.77 37.84
C PRO A 270 -9.73 -43.25 38.12
N TYR A 271 -9.74 -44.08 37.09
CA TYR A 271 -9.44 -45.51 37.21
C TYR A 271 -7.96 -45.77 37.47
N MET A 272 -7.07 -44.96 36.91
CA MET A 272 -5.63 -45.02 37.20
C MET A 272 -5.32 -44.58 38.63
N ALA A 273 -6.01 -43.55 39.15
CA ALA A 273 -5.86 -43.12 40.53
C ALA A 273 -6.30 -44.21 41.53
N LEU A 274 -7.39 -44.92 41.22
CA LEU A 274 -7.92 -46.05 42.00
C LEU A 274 -7.00 -47.28 42.06
N LYS A 275 -5.97 -47.35 41.22
CA LYS A 275 -4.93 -48.39 41.34
C LYS A 275 -4.09 -48.22 42.61
N GLY A 276 -4.03 -47.01 43.16
CA GLY A 276 -3.38 -46.69 44.43
C GLY A 276 -4.39 -46.39 45.55
N TYR A 277 -3.88 -45.97 46.71
CA TYR A 277 -4.73 -45.50 47.80
C TYR A 277 -5.12 -44.04 47.58
N VAL A 278 -6.41 -43.76 47.41
CA VAL A 278 -6.95 -42.41 47.25
C VAL A 278 -7.75 -42.04 48.50
N SER A 279 -7.51 -40.84 49.05
CA SER A 279 -8.32 -40.32 50.15
C SER A 279 -9.77 -40.07 49.71
N LYS A 280 -10.74 -40.26 50.62
CA LYS A 280 -12.17 -40.05 50.35
C LYS A 280 -12.46 -38.64 49.83
N ASP A 281 -11.80 -37.63 50.39
CA ASP A 281 -11.99 -36.22 50.00
C ASP A 281 -11.54 -35.93 48.56
N ILE A 282 -10.52 -36.65 48.09
CA ILE A 282 -9.96 -36.53 46.75
C ILE A 282 -10.81 -37.32 45.76
N PHE A 283 -11.24 -38.51 46.15
CA PHE A 283 -12.08 -39.39 45.35
C PHE A 283 -13.44 -38.74 45.00
N MET A 284 -14.04 -37.99 45.93
CA MET A 284 -15.29 -37.24 45.68
C MET A 284 -15.13 -36.10 44.68
N ARG A 285 -13.91 -35.56 44.48
CA ARG A 285 -13.65 -34.39 43.63
C ARG A 285 -13.00 -34.74 42.29
N LEU A 286 -12.91 -36.03 41.96
CA LEU A 286 -12.22 -36.50 40.75
C LEU A 286 -13.10 -36.37 39.49
N GLU A 287 -13.58 -35.17 39.20
CA GLU A 287 -14.35 -34.81 38.00
C GLU A 287 -13.42 -34.05 37.05
N LEU A 288 -13.02 -34.68 35.93
CA LEU A 288 -12.10 -34.09 34.95
C LEU A 288 -12.72 -33.87 33.56
N LEU A 289 -13.94 -34.37 33.32
CA LEU A 289 -14.58 -34.31 32.00
C LEU A 289 -15.41 -33.04 31.79
N ASP A 290 -16.07 -32.51 32.82
CA ASP A 290 -17.02 -31.39 32.70
C ASP A 290 -16.37 -30.01 32.96
N MET A 291 -15.05 -29.89 32.75
CA MET A 291 -14.29 -28.66 33.02
C MET A 291 -13.75 -28.02 31.74
N SER A 292 -13.82 -26.68 31.67
CA SER A 292 -13.11 -25.92 30.64
C SER A 292 -11.60 -26.11 30.75
N ILE A 293 -10.88 -26.00 29.62
CA ILE A 293 -9.43 -26.27 29.55
C ILE A 293 -8.62 -25.53 30.63
N PRO A 294 -8.83 -24.21 30.89
CA PRO A 294 -8.04 -23.50 31.92
C PRO A 294 -8.34 -23.97 33.34
N VAL A 295 -9.61 -24.28 33.63
CA VAL A 295 -10.04 -24.79 34.95
C VAL A 295 -9.49 -26.19 35.16
N ALA A 296 -9.49 -27.03 34.12
CA ALA A 296 -8.92 -28.36 34.16
C ALA A 296 -7.41 -28.34 34.45
N ILE A 297 -6.64 -27.48 33.78
CA ILE A 297 -5.19 -27.33 34.04
C ILE A 297 -4.93 -26.97 35.51
N TYR A 298 -5.66 -26.00 36.05
CA TYR A 298 -5.53 -25.59 37.46
C TYR A 298 -5.86 -26.75 38.41
N HIS A 299 -6.92 -27.49 38.12
CA HIS A 299 -7.35 -28.62 38.93
C HIS A 299 -6.33 -29.77 38.83
N GLU A 300 -5.92 -30.19 37.64
CA GLU A 300 -4.93 -31.26 37.43
C GLU A 300 -3.58 -30.97 38.08
N PHE A 301 -3.15 -29.71 38.06
CA PHE A 301 -1.98 -29.25 38.80
C PHE A 301 -2.15 -29.42 40.30
N LYS A 302 -3.30 -28.96 40.85
CA LYS A 302 -3.64 -29.08 42.27
C LYS A 302 -3.75 -30.55 42.72
N PHE A 303 -4.30 -31.42 41.89
CA PHE A 303 -4.49 -32.85 42.17
C PHE A 303 -3.27 -33.72 41.83
N ARG A 304 -2.15 -33.10 41.41
CA ARG A 304 -0.86 -33.78 41.12
C ARG A 304 -1.00 -34.96 40.14
N ASN A 305 -1.78 -34.77 39.08
CA ASN A 305 -1.90 -35.75 38.00
C ASN A 305 -1.04 -35.31 36.79
N PRO A 306 0.26 -35.64 36.75
CA PRO A 306 1.19 -35.08 35.76
C PRO A 306 0.86 -35.49 34.33
N TRP A 307 0.25 -36.67 34.13
CA TRP A 307 -0.09 -37.20 32.81
C TRP A 307 -1.26 -36.45 32.19
N ALA A 308 -2.31 -36.15 32.97
CA ALA A 308 -3.46 -35.36 32.54
C ALA A 308 -3.02 -33.90 32.29
N LEU A 309 -2.24 -33.32 33.20
CA LEU A 309 -1.67 -31.98 33.03
C LEU A 309 -0.88 -31.85 31.72
N ALA A 310 -0.03 -32.83 31.41
CA ALA A 310 0.78 -32.80 30.20
C ALA A 310 -0.09 -32.81 28.93
N THR A 311 -1.21 -33.53 28.92
CA THR A 311 -2.07 -33.62 27.74
C THR A 311 -3.00 -32.44 27.60
N THR A 312 -3.46 -31.85 28.71
CA THR A 312 -4.25 -30.62 28.70
C THR A 312 -3.45 -29.41 28.26
N VAL A 313 -2.19 -29.31 28.70
CA VAL A 313 -1.25 -28.29 28.23
C VAL A 313 -0.90 -28.51 26.75
N ALA A 314 -0.68 -29.75 26.32
CA ALA A 314 -0.43 -30.06 24.91
C ALA A 314 -1.64 -29.70 24.03
N LEU A 315 -2.85 -29.99 24.48
CA LEU A 315 -4.10 -29.58 23.82
C LEU A 315 -4.21 -28.06 23.72
N PHE A 316 -3.89 -27.33 24.79
CA PHE A 316 -3.89 -25.87 24.79
C PHE A 316 -2.96 -25.31 23.70
N PHE A 317 -1.70 -25.76 23.64
CA PHE A 317 -0.78 -25.33 22.59
C PHE A 317 -1.20 -25.78 21.19
N ALA A 318 -1.72 -27.01 21.02
CA ALA A 318 -2.21 -27.49 19.75
C ALA A 318 -3.39 -26.66 19.20
N SER A 319 -4.27 -26.19 20.08
CA SER A 319 -5.37 -25.29 19.71
C SER A 319 -4.86 -23.92 19.26
N LEU A 320 -3.80 -23.38 19.89
CA LEU A 320 -3.18 -22.11 19.50
C LEU A 320 -2.48 -22.20 18.14
N PHE A 321 -1.82 -23.31 17.83
CA PHE A 321 -1.16 -23.48 16.52
C PHE A 321 -2.14 -23.41 15.35
N THR A 322 -3.35 -23.95 15.52
CA THR A 322 -4.39 -23.87 14.48
C THR A 322 -4.77 -22.41 14.21
N THR A 323 -4.93 -21.59 15.26
CA THR A 323 -5.23 -20.16 15.13
C THR A 323 -4.07 -19.38 14.51
N LEU A 324 -2.83 -19.64 14.95
CA LEU A 324 -1.63 -18.98 14.44
C LEU A 324 -1.29 -19.36 12.99
N SER A 325 -1.80 -20.49 12.50
CA SER A 325 -1.63 -20.89 11.09
C SER A 325 -2.19 -19.86 10.11
N ALA A 326 -3.25 -19.15 10.49
CA ALA A 326 -3.85 -18.09 9.69
C ALA A 326 -2.99 -16.83 9.60
N SER A 327 -2.13 -16.57 10.61
CA SER A 327 -1.21 -15.43 10.61
C SER A 327 0.19 -15.76 10.09
N LEU A 328 0.52 -17.04 9.89
CA LEU A 328 1.86 -17.47 9.51
C LEU A 328 2.24 -17.05 8.07
N PHE A 329 1.23 -16.92 7.20
CA PHE A 329 1.40 -16.52 5.81
C PHE A 329 0.73 -15.16 5.60
N GLN A 330 1.46 -14.11 5.97
CA GLN A 330 1.02 -12.73 5.83
C GLN A 330 1.85 -12.00 4.76
N GLU A 331 1.25 -10.96 4.22
CA GLU A 331 1.58 -10.35 2.95
C GLU A 331 2.23 -9.00 3.16
N LEU A 332 3.41 -8.78 2.56
CA LEU A 332 4.08 -7.48 2.57
C LEU A 332 4.25 -7.00 1.13
N SER A 333 3.71 -5.82 0.82
CA SER A 333 4.02 -5.09 -0.41
C SER A 333 5.40 -4.46 -0.28
N ILE A 334 6.39 -5.05 -0.97
CA ILE A 334 7.74 -4.49 -1.03
C ILE A 334 7.91 -3.81 -2.39
N PRO A 335 8.27 -2.52 -2.44
CA PRO A 335 8.56 -1.86 -3.71
C PRO A 335 9.81 -2.49 -4.34
N SER A 336 9.66 -3.03 -5.55
CA SER A 336 10.76 -3.60 -6.31
C SER A 336 11.26 -2.58 -7.34
N THR A 337 12.58 -2.50 -7.50
CA THR A 337 13.23 -1.57 -8.42
C THR A 337 14.00 -2.33 -9.48
N THR A 338 13.71 -2.05 -10.76
CA THR A 338 14.46 -2.60 -11.89
C THR A 338 15.03 -1.48 -12.75
N SER A 339 16.24 -1.69 -13.26
CA SER A 339 16.87 -0.75 -14.20
C SER A 339 16.31 -0.93 -15.60
N ILE A 340 15.99 0.18 -16.27
CA ILE A 340 15.62 0.21 -17.67
C ILE A 340 16.48 1.20 -18.45
N LEU A 341 16.43 1.07 -19.77
CA LEU A 341 17.11 1.97 -20.69
C LEU A 341 16.06 2.73 -21.49
N LEU A 342 16.06 4.05 -21.34
CA LEU A 342 15.20 4.98 -22.06
C LEU A 342 15.97 5.51 -23.26
N GLN A 343 15.34 5.46 -24.44
CA GLN A 343 15.92 6.02 -25.65
C GLN A 343 15.29 7.39 -25.94
N ALA A 344 16.11 8.42 -26.08
CA ALA A 344 15.65 9.73 -26.54
C ALA A 344 15.19 9.63 -28.00
N ASP A 345 14.00 10.15 -28.29
CA ASP A 345 13.50 10.39 -29.66
C ASP A 345 14.02 11.74 -30.17
N ARG A 346 13.98 12.76 -29.30
CA ARG A 346 14.52 14.08 -29.59
C ARG A 346 15.32 14.65 -28.41
N SER A 347 16.48 15.21 -28.71
CA SER A 347 17.40 15.88 -27.78
C SER A 347 17.67 17.31 -28.22
N PHE A 348 18.42 18.08 -27.44
CA PHE A 348 18.69 19.48 -27.71
C PHE A 348 20.02 19.67 -28.45
N ASP A 349 20.00 20.46 -29.52
CA ASP A 349 21.20 20.95 -30.22
C ASP A 349 21.23 22.48 -30.22
N PHE A 350 22.34 23.04 -29.74
CA PHE A 350 22.59 24.48 -29.64
C PHE A 350 23.24 25.07 -30.90
N SER A 351 23.51 24.25 -31.93
CA SER A 351 24.12 24.70 -33.18
C SER A 351 23.17 25.48 -34.11
N ARG A 352 21.86 25.46 -33.83
CA ARG A 352 20.83 26.11 -34.64
C ARG A 352 20.54 27.55 -34.23
N ILE A 353 20.17 28.34 -35.23
CA ILE A 353 19.67 29.70 -35.08
C ILE A 353 18.20 29.65 -34.63
N LEU A 354 17.84 30.45 -33.63
CA LEU A 354 16.49 30.58 -33.08
C LEU A 354 15.62 31.36 -34.08
N TYR A 355 14.73 30.66 -34.79
CA TYR A 355 13.97 31.28 -35.90
C TYR A 355 12.54 31.72 -35.53
N ASP A 356 12.04 31.44 -34.32
CA ASP A 356 10.61 31.63 -34.01
C ASP A 356 10.36 32.04 -32.55
N VAL A 357 10.79 33.26 -32.19
CA VAL A 357 10.63 33.84 -30.84
C VAL A 357 9.22 34.42 -30.65
N GLU A 358 8.59 34.91 -31.72
CA GLU A 358 7.28 35.58 -31.66
C GLU A 358 6.16 34.60 -31.30
N THR A 359 6.07 33.44 -31.97
CA THR A 359 5.05 32.43 -31.65
C THR A 359 5.26 31.81 -30.27
N ALA A 360 6.53 31.67 -29.85
CA ALA A 360 6.90 31.20 -28.54
C ALA A 360 6.44 32.14 -27.42
N ALA A 361 6.54 33.45 -27.64
CA ALA A 361 6.06 34.46 -26.71
C ALA A 361 4.52 34.44 -26.61
N GLU A 362 3.81 34.31 -27.74
CA GLU A 362 2.34 34.20 -27.76
C GLU A 362 1.83 32.97 -26.99
N ILE A 363 2.38 31.78 -27.25
CA ILE A 363 1.93 30.55 -26.59
C ILE A 363 2.25 30.58 -25.09
N SER A 364 3.44 31.08 -24.72
CA SER A 364 3.81 31.23 -23.32
C SER A 364 2.91 32.22 -22.61
N SER A 365 2.50 33.31 -23.27
CA SER A 365 1.55 34.28 -22.72
C SER A 365 0.18 33.67 -22.44
N LEU A 366 -0.34 32.82 -23.35
CA LEU A 366 -1.63 32.18 -23.21
C LEU A 366 -1.65 31.14 -22.08
N ILE A 367 -0.57 30.37 -21.94
CA ILE A 367 -0.41 29.42 -20.82
C ILE A 367 -0.47 30.17 -19.49
N LEU A 368 0.12 31.35 -19.48
CA LEU A 368 0.40 32.11 -18.28
C LEU A 368 -0.77 33.01 -17.85
N GLU A 369 -1.45 33.64 -18.79
CA GLU A 369 -2.73 34.35 -18.58
C GLU A 369 -3.86 33.37 -18.22
N GLY A 370 -3.88 32.20 -18.85
CA GLY A 370 -4.92 31.18 -18.67
C GLY A 370 -4.71 30.24 -17.48
N ASN A 371 -3.59 30.31 -16.77
CA ASN A 371 -3.15 29.30 -15.77
C ASN A 371 -3.33 27.87 -16.30
N LEU A 372 -2.89 27.66 -17.55
CA LEU A 372 -3.03 26.39 -18.24
C LEU A 372 -1.91 25.43 -17.80
N SER A 373 -2.20 24.14 -17.88
CA SER A 373 -1.19 23.10 -17.67
C SER A 373 -0.03 23.24 -18.66
N PHE A 374 1.21 23.05 -18.17
CA PHE A 374 2.40 23.08 -19.02
C PHE A 374 2.29 22.07 -20.18
N PRO A 375 2.76 22.43 -21.38
CA PRO A 375 2.87 21.51 -22.50
C PRO A 375 3.71 20.28 -22.16
N HIS A 376 3.47 19.18 -22.89
CA HIS A 376 4.25 17.96 -22.75
C HIS A 376 5.76 18.23 -22.87
N SER A 377 6.57 17.56 -22.04
CA SER A 377 8.03 17.73 -21.95
C SER A 377 8.51 19.11 -21.48
N THR A 378 7.66 19.92 -20.84
CA THR A 378 8.07 21.19 -20.22
C THR A 378 7.54 21.29 -18.79
N PHE A 379 8.32 21.90 -17.90
CA PHE A 379 7.89 22.22 -16.54
C PHE A 379 8.58 23.49 -16.06
N ASN A 380 7.79 24.51 -15.73
CA ASN A 380 8.28 25.78 -15.22
C ASN A 380 9.28 26.47 -16.18
N ASP A 381 10.56 26.51 -15.81
CA ASP A 381 11.68 27.09 -16.56
C ASP A 381 12.52 26.06 -17.32
N MET A 382 12.10 24.79 -17.32
CA MET A 382 12.87 23.67 -17.87
C MET A 382 12.15 22.96 -19.03
N ALA A 383 12.91 22.70 -20.08
CA ALA A 383 12.54 21.83 -21.18
C ALA A 383 13.23 20.47 -21.06
N PHE A 384 12.48 19.40 -21.29
CA PHE A 384 12.95 18.03 -21.24
C PHE A 384 13.02 17.42 -22.63
N PRO A 385 13.97 16.51 -22.89
CA PRO A 385 14.00 15.76 -24.14
C PRO A 385 12.77 14.86 -24.25
N GLN A 386 12.41 14.51 -25.49
CA GLN A 386 11.32 13.56 -25.75
C GLN A 386 11.90 12.16 -25.83
N PHE A 387 11.26 11.22 -25.15
CA PHE A 387 11.66 9.82 -25.11
C PHE A 387 10.67 8.96 -25.87
N ILE A 388 11.16 7.87 -26.47
CA ILE A 388 10.31 6.89 -27.13
C ILE A 388 9.50 6.15 -26.06
N PRO A 389 8.17 5.98 -26.24
CA PRO A 389 7.35 5.22 -25.31
C PRO A 389 7.88 3.82 -25.06
N VAL A 390 7.97 3.42 -23.78
CA VAL A 390 8.55 2.14 -23.41
C VAL A 390 7.56 1.02 -23.71
N SER A 391 7.72 0.39 -24.87
CA SER A 391 6.84 -0.70 -25.34
C SER A 391 7.24 -2.06 -24.77
N ASN A 392 8.53 -2.25 -24.46
CA ASN A 392 9.11 -3.52 -24.03
C ASN A 392 9.66 -3.38 -22.60
N LEU A 393 8.76 -3.15 -21.64
CA LEU A 393 9.10 -3.37 -20.23
C LEU A 393 9.36 -4.87 -20.05
N PRO A 394 10.43 -5.28 -19.32
CA PRO A 394 10.62 -6.69 -19.02
C PRO A 394 9.32 -7.21 -18.41
N GLU A 395 8.78 -8.28 -19.00
CA GLU A 395 7.57 -9.00 -18.58
C GLU A 395 7.73 -9.56 -17.16
N ALA A 396 7.86 -8.69 -16.16
CA ALA A 396 7.46 -9.01 -14.82
C ALA A 396 5.93 -9.01 -14.86
N ASP A 397 5.32 -10.18 -14.78
CA ASP A 397 4.07 -10.46 -14.08
C ASP A 397 2.95 -9.39 -14.14
N THR A 398 2.29 -9.29 -15.30
CA THR A 398 0.83 -9.15 -15.59
C THR A 398 -0.16 -8.42 -14.64
N HIS A 399 0.30 -7.52 -13.78
CA HIS A 399 -0.55 -6.47 -13.18
C HIS A 399 0.07 -5.07 -13.31
N PHE A 400 0.86 -4.89 -14.37
CA PHE A 400 1.40 -3.60 -14.74
C PHE A 400 0.30 -2.76 -15.36
N ASN A 401 -0.27 -1.84 -14.59
CA ASN A 401 -1.04 -0.77 -15.19
C ASN A 401 -0.03 0.17 -15.86
N ALA A 402 0.14 0.01 -17.17
CA ALA A 402 1.06 0.78 -18.01
C ALA A 402 0.89 2.31 -17.82
N SER A 403 -0.27 2.74 -17.33
CA SER A 403 -0.57 4.15 -17.05
C SER A 403 -0.10 4.67 -15.68
N THR A 404 0.28 3.82 -14.71
CA THR A 404 0.61 4.26 -13.33
C THR A 404 2.02 3.87 -12.87
N VAL A 405 2.84 3.30 -13.75
CA VAL A 405 4.23 2.97 -13.45
C VAL A 405 5.03 4.25 -13.21
N SER A 406 5.85 4.28 -12.17
CA SER A 406 6.75 5.41 -11.91
C SER A 406 8.16 5.06 -12.37
N ILE A 407 8.73 5.92 -13.20
CA ILE A 407 10.05 5.75 -13.80
C ILE A 407 10.91 6.93 -13.35
N SER A 408 11.86 6.69 -12.45
CA SER A 408 12.77 7.72 -11.94
C SER A 408 14.09 7.65 -12.70
N THR A 409 14.52 8.79 -13.26
CA THR A 409 15.72 8.89 -14.08
C THR A 409 16.35 10.28 -13.98
N VAL A 410 17.63 10.39 -14.29
CA VAL A 410 18.33 11.67 -14.42
C VAL A 410 18.43 12.00 -15.90
N VAL A 411 17.88 13.15 -16.31
CA VAL A 411 17.84 13.57 -17.71
C VAL A 411 18.42 14.98 -17.85
N PRO A 412 19.10 15.28 -18.98
CA PRO A 412 19.56 16.63 -19.26
C PRO A 412 18.37 17.51 -19.63
N ALA A 413 18.03 18.46 -18.78
CA ALA A 413 17.04 19.48 -19.06
C ALA A 413 17.73 20.77 -19.55
N VAL A 414 17.08 21.50 -20.44
CA VAL A 414 17.55 22.81 -20.90
C VAL A 414 16.74 23.88 -20.21
N ARG A 415 17.43 24.91 -19.72
CA ARG A 415 16.80 26.13 -19.23
C ARG A 415 17.52 27.35 -19.78
N GLY A 416 16.77 28.40 -20.05
CA GLY A 416 17.34 29.69 -20.40
C GLY A 416 17.69 30.49 -19.17
N ARG A 417 18.78 31.23 -19.28
CA ARG A 417 19.24 32.21 -18.31
C ARG A 417 19.43 33.55 -19.01
N MET A 418 18.86 34.58 -18.42
CA MET A 418 18.98 35.96 -18.87
C MET A 418 19.77 36.71 -17.80
N ASP A 419 20.90 37.28 -18.18
CA ASP A 419 21.71 38.13 -17.30
C ASP A 419 21.58 39.58 -17.79
N CYS A 420 20.91 40.42 -17.01
CA CYS A 420 20.65 41.82 -17.35
C CYS A 420 21.58 42.79 -16.61
N ARG A 421 21.93 43.89 -17.28
CA ARG A 421 22.64 45.05 -16.73
C ARG A 421 21.83 46.32 -16.99
N SER A 422 21.60 47.12 -15.96
CA SER A 422 20.97 48.43 -16.09
C SER A 422 22.00 49.50 -16.47
N TYR A 423 21.57 50.46 -17.29
CA TYR A 423 22.37 51.61 -17.67
C TYR A 423 22.09 52.81 -16.78
N GLU A 424 23.14 53.54 -16.43
CA GLU A 424 22.99 54.81 -15.71
C GLU A 424 22.40 55.88 -16.65
N PRO A 425 21.50 56.76 -16.17
CA PRO A 425 20.89 57.80 -17.00
C PRO A 425 21.90 58.72 -17.71
N ALA A 426 23.10 58.89 -17.16
CA ALA A 426 24.17 59.70 -17.77
C ALA A 426 24.76 59.12 -19.06
N ARG A 427 24.51 57.83 -19.33
CA ARG A 427 24.97 57.11 -20.53
C ARG A 427 23.90 57.04 -21.62
N ILE A 428 22.71 57.55 -21.36
CA ILE A 428 21.56 57.48 -22.26
C ILE A 428 21.33 58.87 -22.84
N HIS A 429 21.68 59.05 -24.12
CA HIS A 429 21.45 60.29 -24.86
C HIS A 429 20.15 60.17 -25.64
N THR A 430 19.28 61.17 -25.53
CA THR A 430 17.97 61.16 -26.17
C THR A 430 17.75 62.39 -27.03
N ASN A 431 17.13 62.20 -28.19
CA ASN A 431 16.74 63.29 -29.07
C ASN A 431 15.36 63.00 -29.68
N ILE A 432 14.36 63.83 -29.34
CA ILE A 432 12.99 63.67 -29.84
C ILE A 432 12.68 64.68 -30.94
N THR A 433 12.19 64.19 -32.07
CA THR A 433 11.83 65.01 -33.24
C THR A 433 10.33 65.25 -33.28
N LEU A 434 9.87 66.39 -32.75
CA LEU A 434 8.44 66.72 -32.67
C LEU A 434 7.82 67.10 -34.02
N ASN A 435 6.56 66.72 -34.23
CA ASN A 435 5.74 67.01 -35.42
C ASN A 435 6.30 66.46 -36.74
N GLN A 436 7.12 65.41 -36.67
CA GLN A 436 7.59 64.69 -37.84
C GLN A 436 6.88 63.34 -37.93
N THR A 437 6.32 63.06 -39.10
CA THR A 437 5.82 61.73 -39.46
C THR A 437 6.67 61.18 -40.60
N ARG A 438 7.38 60.07 -40.37
CA ARG A 438 8.14 59.34 -41.39
C ARG A 438 7.61 57.92 -41.44
N VAL A 439 7.14 57.47 -42.61
CA VAL A 439 6.82 56.06 -42.88
C VAL A 439 5.97 55.38 -41.78
N GLY A 440 4.95 56.08 -41.24
CA GLY A 440 4.07 55.55 -40.19
C GLY A 440 4.48 55.87 -38.75
N VAL A 441 5.74 56.28 -38.52
CA VAL A 441 6.26 56.69 -37.20
C VAL A 441 5.92 58.15 -36.93
N THR A 442 5.30 58.44 -35.78
CA THR A 442 5.04 59.81 -35.29
C THR A 442 6.07 60.13 -34.20
N ASN A 443 6.57 61.38 -34.20
CA ASN A 443 7.49 61.89 -33.16
C ASN A 443 8.65 60.94 -32.78
N PRO A 444 9.53 60.57 -33.73
CA PRO A 444 10.57 59.58 -33.43
C PRO A 444 11.51 60.06 -32.32
N LEU A 445 11.75 59.17 -31.36
CA LEU A 445 12.67 59.33 -30.26
C LEU A 445 13.95 58.54 -30.56
N ASP A 446 15.03 59.25 -30.86
CA ASP A 446 16.35 58.66 -31.02
C ASP A 446 16.98 58.46 -29.63
N VAL A 447 17.39 57.23 -29.33
CA VAL A 447 18.10 56.86 -28.10
C VAL A 447 19.47 56.30 -28.46
N LEU A 448 20.52 56.88 -27.88
CA LEU A 448 21.91 56.42 -28.01
C LEU A 448 22.41 56.02 -26.61
N ILE A 449 22.91 54.79 -26.48
CA ILE A 449 23.35 54.23 -25.19
C ILE A 449 24.86 53.99 -25.22
N ASP A 450 25.60 54.76 -24.42
CA ASP A 450 27.04 54.61 -24.27
C ASP A 450 27.35 53.24 -23.62
N GLY A 451 27.96 52.34 -24.39
CA GLY A 451 28.26 50.97 -23.97
C GLY A 451 27.51 49.88 -24.73
N GLU A 452 26.66 50.26 -25.69
CA GLU A 452 26.11 49.36 -26.73
C GLU A 452 26.75 49.59 -28.12
N ASP A 453 27.81 50.40 -28.22
CA ASP A 453 28.57 50.73 -29.45
C ASP A 453 29.42 49.55 -30.01
N CYS A 454 29.01 48.33 -29.70
CA CYS A 454 29.70 47.08 -29.96
C CYS A 454 29.61 46.68 -31.45
N ASN A 455 30.36 47.38 -32.31
CA ASN A 455 30.61 47.05 -33.72
C ASN A 455 29.35 46.75 -34.57
N LEU A 456 28.21 47.32 -34.19
CA LEU A 456 26.95 47.15 -34.89
C LEU A 456 27.03 47.86 -36.25
N TYR A 457 26.80 47.11 -37.34
CA TYR A 457 26.58 47.66 -38.67
C TYR A 457 25.14 48.21 -38.76
N ILE A 458 24.80 49.16 -37.90
CA ILE A 458 23.53 49.89 -37.97
C ILE A 458 23.85 51.29 -38.48
N ASP A 459 23.08 51.73 -39.47
CA ASP A 459 23.23 53.03 -40.15
C ASP A 459 22.88 54.14 -39.14
N GLY A 460 23.86 54.52 -38.32
CA GLY A 460 23.72 55.41 -37.17
C GLY A 460 23.40 54.64 -35.88
N ASN A 461 24.18 54.86 -34.81
CA ASN A 461 24.03 54.22 -33.49
C ASN A 461 22.74 54.64 -32.74
N ASN A 462 21.76 55.22 -33.43
CA ASN A 462 20.55 55.75 -32.83
C ASN A 462 19.44 54.71 -32.94
N ILE A 463 18.91 54.31 -31.79
CA ILE A 463 17.71 53.50 -31.69
C ILE A 463 16.51 54.42 -31.84
N GLU A 464 15.69 54.22 -32.88
CA GLU A 464 14.48 55.00 -33.11
C GLU A 464 13.28 54.30 -32.42
N ILE A 465 12.71 54.97 -31.43
CA ILE A 465 11.49 54.53 -30.71
C ILE A 465 10.29 55.29 -31.27
N GLU A 466 9.25 54.54 -31.66
CA GLU A 466 7.99 55.10 -32.12
C GLU A 466 7.20 55.68 -30.95
N THR A 467 6.67 56.91 -31.07
CA THR A 467 5.88 57.52 -29.98
C THR A 467 4.59 58.19 -30.48
N SER A 468 3.48 57.92 -29.79
CA SER A 468 2.21 58.60 -30.05
C SER A 468 2.10 59.94 -29.30
N PRO A 469 1.47 60.99 -29.88
CA PRO A 469 1.30 62.28 -29.20
C PRO A 469 0.38 62.25 -27.96
N LEU A 470 -0.31 61.13 -27.71
CA LEU A 470 -1.21 60.93 -26.58
C LEU A 470 -0.63 60.03 -25.48
N THR A 471 0.57 59.46 -25.67
CA THR A 471 1.17 58.53 -24.72
C THR A 471 2.01 59.27 -23.67
N THR A 472 1.87 58.84 -22.42
CA THR A 472 2.65 59.40 -21.29
C THR A 472 3.83 58.49 -20.93
N TYR A 473 3.74 57.22 -21.29
CA TYR A 473 4.74 56.20 -21.03
C TYR A 473 5.06 55.48 -22.32
N VAL A 474 6.34 55.22 -22.54
CA VAL A 474 6.87 54.52 -23.72
C VAL A 474 7.78 53.40 -23.28
N GLY A 475 7.84 52.31 -24.04
CA GLY A 475 8.85 51.29 -23.88
C GLY A 475 9.02 50.42 -25.12
N GLN A 476 10.21 49.87 -25.32
CA GLN A 476 10.51 49.02 -26.46
C GLN A 476 11.62 48.04 -26.12
N VAL A 477 11.56 46.85 -26.70
CA VAL A 477 12.58 45.81 -26.68
C VAL A 477 13.18 45.72 -28.07
N LEU A 478 14.51 45.72 -28.13
CA LEU A 478 15.25 45.64 -29.38
C LEU A 478 16.11 44.39 -29.33
N THR A 479 15.96 43.56 -30.35
CA THR A 479 16.87 42.44 -30.57
C THR A 479 18.05 42.95 -31.40
N LEU A 480 19.23 42.90 -30.81
CA LEU A 480 20.46 43.24 -31.52
C LEU A 480 20.98 42.00 -32.23
N SER A 481 21.49 42.18 -33.44
CA SER A 481 22.11 41.10 -34.22
C SER A 481 23.39 41.60 -34.88
N GLY A 482 24.53 40.97 -34.59
CA GLY A 482 25.81 41.28 -35.21
C GLY A 482 27.03 40.63 -34.55
N GLU A 483 28.12 40.45 -35.30
CA GLU A 483 29.40 39.97 -34.73
C GLU A 483 29.97 41.01 -33.76
N GLY A 484 30.05 40.65 -32.48
CA GLY A 484 30.62 41.49 -31.42
C GLY A 484 29.61 42.31 -30.63
N GLN A 485 28.30 41.99 -30.70
CA GLN A 485 27.24 42.66 -29.93
C GLN A 485 27.49 42.63 -28.40
N CYS A 486 27.10 43.72 -27.75
CA CYS A 486 27.32 43.96 -26.32
C CYS A 486 26.22 43.31 -25.46
N SER A 487 24.98 43.41 -25.93
CA SER A 487 23.81 42.72 -25.40
C SER A 487 22.94 42.16 -26.52
N ASP A 488 22.21 41.08 -26.23
CA ASP A 488 21.35 40.40 -27.21
C ASP A 488 19.99 41.10 -27.29
N LEU A 489 19.50 41.56 -26.14
CA LEU A 489 18.26 42.30 -25.99
C LEU A 489 18.51 43.61 -25.26
N VAL A 490 17.96 44.71 -25.77
CA VAL A 490 17.99 46.01 -25.10
C VAL A 490 16.55 46.45 -24.83
N TYR A 491 16.22 46.67 -23.57
CA TYR A 491 14.95 47.20 -23.14
C TYR A 491 15.12 48.67 -22.82
N ILE A 492 14.22 49.51 -23.33
CA ILE A 492 14.20 50.96 -23.08
C ILE A 492 12.81 51.32 -22.61
N TRP A 493 12.71 52.15 -21.56
CA TRP A 493 11.44 52.67 -21.08
C TRP A 493 11.59 54.11 -20.62
N GLY A 494 10.50 54.87 -20.75
CA GLY A 494 10.55 56.30 -20.49
C GLY A 494 9.19 56.90 -20.21
N LYS A 495 9.22 58.09 -19.58
CA LYS A 495 8.06 58.94 -19.39
C LYS A 495 8.21 60.19 -20.26
N ILE A 496 7.21 60.40 -21.12
CA ILE A 496 7.15 61.53 -22.03
C ILE A 496 5.96 62.40 -21.65
N ASP A 497 6.18 63.72 -21.60
CA ASP A 497 5.15 64.72 -21.44
C ASP A 497 5.35 65.82 -22.48
N TYR A 498 4.58 65.76 -23.57
CA TYR A 498 4.63 66.74 -24.66
C TYR A 498 4.24 68.16 -24.24
N GLY A 499 3.62 68.32 -23.06
CA GLY A 499 3.28 69.63 -22.49
C GLY A 499 4.39 70.21 -21.60
N ALA A 500 5.40 69.42 -21.24
CA ALA A 500 6.50 69.82 -20.36
C ALA A 500 7.77 70.18 -21.15
N ASN A 501 8.67 70.94 -20.51
CA ASN A 501 9.99 71.28 -21.05
C ASN A 501 11.07 71.01 -19.99
N PRO A 502 11.92 69.98 -20.14
CA PRO A 502 12.07 69.08 -21.30
C PRO A 502 10.89 68.10 -21.48
N VAL A 503 10.64 67.69 -22.73
CA VAL A 503 9.53 66.77 -23.08
C VAL A 503 9.76 65.36 -22.51
N ILE A 504 11.01 64.91 -22.47
CA ILE A 504 11.40 63.64 -21.87
C ILE A 504 11.61 63.89 -20.38
N GLN A 505 10.75 63.30 -19.56
CA GLN A 505 10.78 63.47 -18.10
C GLN A 505 11.72 62.46 -17.43
N HIS A 506 11.76 61.23 -17.97
CA HIS A 506 12.58 60.14 -17.44
C HIS A 506 12.83 59.11 -18.54
N ILE A 507 14.02 58.54 -18.59
CA ILE A 507 14.36 57.41 -19.47
C ILE A 507 15.36 56.50 -18.77
N ASP A 508 15.18 55.20 -18.93
CA ASP A 508 16.10 54.17 -18.49
C ASP A 508 16.24 53.10 -19.59
N ALA A 509 17.34 52.36 -19.52
CA ALA A 509 17.59 51.23 -20.39
C ALA A 509 18.28 50.08 -19.63
N MET A 510 18.06 48.86 -20.08
CA MET A 510 18.83 47.68 -19.65
C MET A 510 19.22 46.84 -20.86
N GLY A 511 20.46 46.38 -20.87
CA GLY A 511 20.97 45.39 -21.83
C GLY A 511 20.99 44.02 -21.17
N CYS A 512 20.54 42.99 -21.88
CA CYS A 512 20.45 41.63 -21.37
C CYS A 512 21.07 40.63 -22.34
N ASN A 513 21.80 39.68 -21.77
CA ASN A 513 22.40 38.58 -22.52
C ASN A 513 21.65 37.30 -22.20
N VAL A 514 21.28 36.57 -23.25
CA VAL A 514 20.49 35.35 -23.14
C VAL A 514 21.36 34.14 -23.44
N THR A 515 21.29 33.16 -22.55
CA THR A 515 22.11 31.95 -22.64
C THR A 515 21.24 30.74 -22.35
N PHE A 516 21.58 29.60 -22.95
CA PHE A 516 20.96 28.32 -22.61
C PHE A 516 21.99 27.42 -21.94
N GLU A 517 21.57 26.76 -20.86
CA GLU A 517 22.40 25.81 -20.14
C GLU A 517 21.71 24.46 -20.01
N THR A 518 22.50 23.39 -20.08
CA THR A 518 22.06 22.02 -19.81
C THR A 518 22.30 21.67 -18.34
N VAL A 519 21.26 21.22 -17.64
CA VAL A 519 21.31 20.84 -16.23
C VAL A 519 20.80 19.42 -16.06
N ASP A 520 21.52 18.60 -15.29
CA ASP A 520 21.07 17.25 -14.96
C ASP A 520 19.94 17.31 -13.92
N VAL A 521 18.75 16.82 -14.29
CA VAL A 521 17.56 16.88 -13.45
C VAL A 521 17.08 15.49 -13.10
N ASN A 522 16.91 15.24 -11.81
CA ASN A 522 16.25 14.04 -11.30
C ASN A 522 14.74 14.21 -11.49
N THR A 523 14.17 13.42 -12.39
CA THR A 523 12.76 13.48 -12.77
C THR A 523 12.09 12.12 -12.58
N THR A 524 10.78 12.15 -12.33
CA THR A 524 9.94 10.95 -12.29
C THR A 524 8.89 11.07 -13.37
N PHE A 525 8.83 10.06 -14.23
CA PHE A 525 7.80 9.93 -15.26
C PHE A 525 6.71 8.94 -14.80
N ILE A 526 5.48 9.19 -15.22
CA ILE A 526 4.32 8.34 -15.00
C ILE A 526 3.91 7.70 -16.33
N GLY A 527 3.78 6.38 -16.28
CA GLY A 527 3.28 5.55 -17.34
C GLY A 527 4.27 5.31 -18.49
N THR A 528 3.85 4.48 -19.45
CA THR A 528 4.64 4.11 -20.63
C THR A 528 4.82 5.25 -21.63
N ASP A 529 3.92 6.24 -21.59
CA ASP A 529 3.98 7.45 -22.42
C ASP A 529 4.95 8.49 -21.84
N LEU A 530 5.55 8.21 -20.68
CA LEU A 530 6.58 9.04 -20.03
C LEU A 530 6.13 10.48 -19.75
N ASN A 531 4.93 10.63 -19.19
CA ASN A 531 4.43 11.94 -18.75
C ASN A 531 5.14 12.37 -17.45
N LEU A 532 5.46 13.65 -17.29
CA LEU A 532 6.10 14.15 -16.06
C LEU A 532 5.16 14.02 -14.84
N ASP A 533 5.70 13.51 -13.72
CA ASP A 533 4.99 13.44 -12.43
C ASP A 533 4.98 14.81 -11.74
N PHE A 534 3.90 15.57 -11.88
CA PHE A 534 3.77 16.87 -11.20
C PHE A 534 3.62 16.75 -9.66
N GLN A 535 3.35 15.57 -9.10
CA GLN A 535 3.34 15.37 -7.64
C GLN A 535 4.77 15.22 -7.07
N LYS A 536 5.72 14.81 -7.91
CA LYS A 536 7.16 14.73 -7.59
C LYS A 536 7.93 15.64 -8.53
N PRO A 537 7.99 16.95 -8.25
CA PRO A 537 8.56 17.92 -9.16
C PRO A 537 10.03 17.60 -9.47
N PRO A 538 10.49 17.87 -10.71
CA PRO A 538 11.88 17.64 -11.10
C PRO A 538 12.84 18.48 -10.24
N THR A 539 13.96 17.89 -9.83
CA THR A 539 14.96 18.56 -8.98
C THR A 539 16.33 18.56 -9.63
N THR A 540 17.02 19.69 -9.61
CA THR A 540 18.35 19.84 -10.21
C THR A 540 19.40 19.11 -9.37
N THR A 541 20.32 18.43 -10.05
CA THR A 541 21.50 17.81 -9.45
C THR A 541 22.68 18.78 -9.60
N ASN A 542 23.57 18.89 -8.61
CA ASN A 542 24.71 19.84 -8.61
C ASN A 542 25.78 19.59 -9.70
N ARG A 543 25.47 18.93 -10.81
CA ARG A 543 26.33 18.76 -11.98
C ARG A 543 25.76 19.61 -13.12
N GLN A 544 26.44 20.71 -13.43
CA GLN A 544 26.18 21.49 -14.63
C GLN A 544 27.04 20.93 -15.77
N HIS A 545 26.46 20.82 -16.96
CA HIS A 545 27.20 20.59 -18.20
C HIS A 545 27.06 21.83 -19.10
N SER A 546 28.15 22.18 -19.77
CA SER A 546 28.30 23.15 -20.86
C SER A 546 27.30 24.33 -20.91
N THR A 547 27.80 25.53 -20.67
CA THR A 547 27.11 26.79 -20.95
C THR A 547 27.45 27.24 -22.37
N THR A 548 26.45 27.52 -23.21
CA THR A 548 26.68 28.08 -24.55
C THR A 548 26.14 29.51 -24.55
N HIS A 549 27.02 30.46 -24.87
CA HIS A 549 26.65 31.86 -25.04
C HIS A 549 26.09 32.04 -26.45
N TYR A 550 24.91 32.65 -26.56
CA TYR A 550 24.33 33.07 -27.83
C TYR A 550 24.94 34.42 -28.24
#